data_AF-A0A3S4DDS5-F1
#
_entry.id   AF-A0A3S4DDS5-F1
#
_cell.length_a   1.000
_cell.length_b   1.000
_cell.length_c   1.000
_cell.angle_alpha   90.00
_cell.angle_beta   90.00
_cell.angle_gamma   90.00
#
_symmetry.space_group_name_H-M   'P 1'
#
loop_
_entity.id
_entity.type
_entity.pdbx_description
1 polymer ?
#
loop_
_entity_poly.entity_id
_entity_poly.type
_entity_poly.pdbx_seq_one_letter_code
_entity_poly.pdbx_strand_id
1 'polypeptide(L)'
;MGDTSQRRAIKNYRNRLVERGMARFEVLGRDSDRELIRSFAKRLAEDGPEAERLRAAVSQGIAGQPPRKGGILEALRRSPMVGANVIPARPFEPGRKVDL
;
A
#
# COMPACT_ATOMS: atom_id res chain seq x y z
N MET A 1 19.88 -29.17 -24.47
CA MET A 1 18.93 -30.05 -23.78
C MET A 1 19.13 -29.86 -22.28
N GLY A 2 18.21 -29.16 -21.59
CA GLY A 2 18.32 -28.97 -20.13
C GLY A 2 18.16 -30.32 -19.42
N ASP A 3 19.14 -30.65 -18.59
CA ASP A 3 19.29 -31.92 -17.91
C ASP A 3 18.01 -32.32 -17.15
N THR A 4 17.64 -33.60 -17.20
CA THR A 4 16.38 -34.13 -16.64
C THR A 4 16.25 -33.85 -15.14
N SER A 5 17.39 -33.77 -14.46
CA SER A 5 17.55 -33.35 -13.07
C SER A 5 17.01 -31.93 -12.81
N GLN A 6 17.36 -30.96 -13.65
CA GLN A 6 16.94 -29.56 -13.52
C GLN A 6 15.43 -29.40 -13.70
N ARG A 7 14.85 -30.10 -14.70
CA ARG A 7 13.39 -30.09 -14.93
C ARG A 7 12.63 -30.64 -13.72
N ARG A 8 13.11 -31.73 -13.13
CA ARG A 8 12.53 -32.33 -11.92
C ARG A 8 12.66 -31.39 -10.71
N ALA A 9 13.81 -30.74 -10.53
CA ALA A 9 14.02 -29.76 -9.46
C ALA A 9 13.04 -28.58 -9.56
N ILE A 10 12.86 -28.02 -10.76
CA ILE A 10 11.90 -26.94 -11.03
C ILE A 10 10.46 -27.40 -10.74
N LYS A 11 10.07 -28.61 -11.17
CA LYS A 11 8.74 -29.16 -10.91
C LYS A 11 8.48 -29.31 -9.41
N ASN A 12 9.41 -29.91 -8.67
CA ASN A 12 9.27 -30.12 -7.23
C ASN A 12 9.23 -28.80 -6.46
N TYR A 13 10.03 -27.80 -6.88
CA TYR A 13 9.94 -26.45 -6.31
C TYR A 13 8.57 -25.82 -6.52
N ARG A 14 8.01 -25.94 -7.73
CA ARG A 14 6.66 -25.42 -8.03
C ARG A 14 5.58 -26.11 -7.22
N ASN A 15 5.64 -27.44 -7.09
CA ASN A 15 4.66 -28.19 -6.27
C ASN A 15 4.65 -27.69 -4.82
N ARG A 16 5.83 -27.49 -4.22
CA ARG A 16 5.95 -26.94 -2.86
C ARG A 16 5.39 -25.52 -2.72
N LEU A 17 5.46 -24.71 -3.77
CA LEU A 17 4.84 -23.38 -3.77
C LEU A 17 3.32 -23.48 -3.79
N VAL A 18 2.76 -24.37 -4.62
CA VAL A 18 1.30 -24.59 -4.69
C VAL A 18 0.76 -25.15 -3.38
N GLU A 19 1.46 -26.08 -2.74
CA GLU A 19 1.13 -26.60 -1.40
C GLU A 19 1.06 -25.49 -0.33
N ARG A 20 1.79 -24.39 -0.54
CA ARG A 20 1.77 -23.19 0.32
C ARG A 20 0.73 -22.14 -0.12
N GLY A 21 -0.16 -22.49 -1.04
CA GLY A 21 -1.20 -21.58 -1.57
C GLY A 21 -0.71 -20.57 -2.60
N MET A 22 0.52 -20.70 -3.11
CA MET A 22 1.06 -19.78 -4.12
C MET A 22 0.67 -20.21 -5.52
N ALA A 23 0.13 -19.26 -6.29
CA ALA A 23 -0.16 -19.44 -7.70
C ALA A 23 0.75 -18.56 -8.57
N ARG A 24 1.12 -19.07 -9.75
CA ARG A 24 1.81 -18.29 -10.77
C ARG A 24 0.79 -17.77 -11.77
N PHE A 25 0.84 -16.48 -12.05
CA PHE A 25 0.06 -15.82 -13.09
C PHE A 25 0.95 -14.85 -13.85
N GLU A 26 0.54 -14.53 -15.08
CA GLU A 26 1.24 -13.59 -15.95
C GLU A 26 0.49 -12.26 -15.94
N VAL A 27 1.25 -11.16 -15.97
CA VAL A 27 0.70 -9.80 -15.92
C VAL A 27 1.31 -8.99 -17.06
N LEU A 28 0.47 -8.27 -17.79
CA LEU A 28 0.89 -7.23 -18.73
C LEU A 28 0.97 -5.89 -18.00
N GLY A 29 2.09 -5.19 -18.14
CA GLY A 29 2.33 -3.91 -17.47
C GLY A 29 3.50 -3.17 -18.09
N ARG A 30 3.74 -1.93 -17.64
CA ARG A 30 4.92 -1.17 -18.06
C ARG A 30 6.18 -1.79 -17.46
N ASP A 31 7.29 -1.70 -18.19
CA ASP A 31 8.57 -2.22 -17.71
C ASP A 31 9.04 -1.54 -16.41
N SER A 32 8.74 -0.24 -16.28
CA SER A 32 9.00 0.56 -15.07
C SER A 32 8.36 -0.01 -13.81
N ASP A 33 7.22 -0.70 -13.95
CA ASP A 33 6.42 -1.15 -12.82
C ASP A 33 6.79 -2.58 -12.39
N ARG A 34 7.66 -3.26 -13.17
CA ARG A 34 8.03 -4.66 -12.99
C ARG A 34 8.59 -4.95 -11.60
N GLU A 35 9.51 -4.13 -11.13
CA GLU A 35 10.16 -4.33 -9.82
C GLU A 35 9.19 -4.06 -8.67
N LEU A 36 8.34 -3.02 -8.80
CA LEU A 36 7.31 -2.69 -7.84
C LEU A 36 6.28 -3.82 -7.70
N ILE A 37 5.77 -4.36 -8.82
CA ILE A 37 4.81 -5.47 -8.81
C ILE A 37 5.44 -6.72 -8.17
N ARG A 38 6.72 -7.00 -8.46
CA ARG A 38 7.45 -8.13 -7.88
C ARG A 38 7.62 -7.99 -6.36
N SER A 39 8.05 -6.82 -5.89
CA SER A 39 8.27 -6.58 -4.46
C SER A 39 6.94 -6.60 -3.70
N PHE A 40 5.88 -6.04 -4.29
CA PHE A 40 4.52 -6.10 -3.75
C PHE A 40 4.03 -7.55 -3.61
N ALA A 41 4.11 -8.36 -4.67
CA ALA A 41 3.72 -9.77 -4.62
C ALA A 41 4.51 -10.56 -3.57
N LYS A 42 5.82 -10.30 -3.43
CA LYS A 42 6.65 -10.92 -2.39
C LYS A 42 6.17 -10.55 -0.99
N ARG A 43 5.83 -9.28 -0.75
CA ARG A 43 5.32 -8.83 0.55
C ARG A 43 3.94 -9.41 0.86
N LEU A 44 3.07 -9.54 -0.14
CA LEU A 44 1.77 -10.19 0.02
C LEU A 44 1.89 -11.68 0.35
N ALA A 45 2.91 -12.35 -0.18
CA ALA A 45 3.20 -13.76 0.06
C ALA A 45 3.66 -14.07 1.51
N GLU A 46 4.00 -13.06 2.31
CA GLU A 46 4.32 -13.22 3.74
C GLU A 46 3.07 -13.36 4.61
N ASP A 47 1.91 -12.98 4.09
CA ASP A 47 0.58 -13.12 4.71
C ASP A 47 0.46 -12.65 6.16
N GLY A 48 1.23 -11.62 6.54
CA GLY A 48 1.15 -10.98 7.85
C GLY A 48 0.26 -9.73 7.86
N PRO A 49 0.15 -9.04 9.01
CA PRO A 49 -0.66 -7.82 9.15
C PRO A 49 -0.29 -6.71 8.16
N GLU A 50 0.99 -6.64 7.75
CA GLU A 50 1.42 -5.69 6.73
C GLU A 50 0.90 -6.05 5.33
N ALA A 51 0.82 -7.34 5.01
CA ALA A 51 0.24 -7.81 3.74
C ALA A 51 -1.24 -7.44 3.65
N GLU A 52 -2.00 -7.59 4.74
CA GLU A 52 -3.40 -7.17 4.82
C GLU A 52 -3.57 -5.65 4.62
N ARG A 53 -2.75 -4.84 5.29
CA ARG A 53 -2.75 -3.37 5.11
C ARG A 53 -2.47 -2.98 3.67
N LEU A 54 -1.48 -3.62 3.04
CA LEU A 54 -1.13 -3.39 1.65
C LEU A 54 -2.26 -3.76 0.68
N ARG A 55 -2.93 -4.91 0.90
CA ARG A 55 -4.12 -5.30 0.13
C ARG A 55 -5.22 -4.24 0.24
N ALA A 56 -5.50 -3.75 1.45
CA ALA A 56 -6.53 -2.74 1.68
C ALA A 56 -6.20 -1.41 0.98
N ALA A 57 -4.97 -0.91 1.11
CA ALA A 57 -4.53 0.34 0.48
C ALA A 57 -4.62 0.28 -1.05
N VAL A 58 -4.12 -0.81 -1.65
CA VAL A 58 -4.19 -1.00 -3.10
C VAL A 58 -5.62 -1.17 -3.59
N SER A 59 -6.45 -1.93 -2.87
CA SER A 59 -7.87 -2.12 -3.23
C SER A 59 -8.64 -0.80 -3.20
N GLN A 60 -8.37 0.05 -2.20
CA GLN A 60 -8.96 1.38 -2.12
C GLN A 60 -8.54 2.27 -3.30
N GLY A 61 -7.26 2.24 -3.67
CA GLY A 61 -6.72 3.01 -4.79
C GLY A 61 -7.29 2.56 -6.14
N ILE A 62 -7.38 1.24 -6.38
CA ILE A 62 -7.93 0.67 -7.63
C ILE A 62 -9.43 0.93 -7.74
N ALA A 63 -10.18 0.86 -6.63
CA ALA A 63 -11.61 1.15 -6.62
C ALA A 63 -11.94 2.62 -6.94
N GLY A 64 -10.93 3.48 -7.11
CA GLY A 64 -11.13 4.91 -7.38
C GLY A 64 -11.85 5.63 -6.25
N GLN A 65 -11.87 5.03 -5.05
CA GLN A 65 -12.54 5.64 -3.91
C GLN A 65 -11.83 6.95 -3.60
N PRO A 66 -12.57 8.06 -3.47
CA PRO A 66 -11.96 9.32 -3.09
C PRO A 66 -11.17 9.11 -1.80
N PRO A 67 -9.94 9.67 -1.68
CA PRO A 67 -9.17 9.56 -0.45
C PRO A 67 -10.07 10.00 0.71
N ARG A 68 -10.06 9.23 1.81
CA ARG A 68 -10.96 9.48 2.95
C ARG A 68 -10.94 10.96 3.31
N LYS A 69 -12.03 11.66 2.99
CA LYS A 69 -12.21 13.06 3.40
C LYS A 69 -12.32 13.05 4.93
N GLY A 70 -11.59 13.94 5.59
CA GLY A 70 -11.76 14.14 7.03
C GLY A 70 -10.80 13.41 7.96
N GLY A 71 -9.65 12.89 7.50
CA GLY A 71 -8.60 12.38 8.40
C GLY A 71 -8.15 13.43 9.43
N ILE A 72 -8.10 14.69 9.03
CA ILE A 72 -7.85 15.83 9.94
C ILE A 72 -9.00 16.03 10.92
N LEU A 73 -10.25 15.96 10.47
CA LEU A 73 -11.40 16.12 11.38
C LEU A 73 -11.46 15.00 12.42
N GLU A 74 -11.23 13.75 12.00
CA GLU A 74 -11.14 12.59 12.90
C GLU A 74 -9.95 12.70 13.86
N ALA A 75 -8.78 13.15 13.39
CA ALA A 75 -7.63 13.40 14.26
C ALA A 75 -7.92 14.52 15.28
N LEU A 76 -8.56 15.61 14.84
CA LEU A 76 -8.96 16.71 15.73
C LEU A 76 -10.01 16.26 16.75
N ARG A 77 -10.97 15.41 16.37
CA ARG A 77 -11.97 14.82 17.27
C ARG A 77 -11.38 13.83 18.29
N ARG A 78 -10.17 13.32 18.06
CA ARG A 78 -9.43 12.50 19.02
C ARG A 78 -8.50 13.33 19.91
N SER A 79 -8.45 14.64 19.72
CA SER A 79 -7.64 15.52 20.57
C SER A 79 -8.18 15.51 22.00
N PRO A 80 -7.32 15.39 23.02
CA PRO A 80 -7.74 15.53 24.42
C PRO A 80 -8.28 16.93 24.75
N MET A 81 -8.08 17.90 23.85
CA MET A 81 -8.62 19.26 23.97
C MET A 81 -10.01 19.44 23.34
N VAL A 82 -10.64 18.37 22.83
CA VAL A 82 -12.02 18.43 22.36
C VAL A 82 -12.94 18.81 23.53
N GLY A 83 -13.69 19.90 23.37
CA GLY A 83 -14.53 20.46 24.43
C GLY A 83 -13.80 21.36 25.43
N ALA A 84 -12.48 21.52 25.32
CA ALA A 84 -11.77 22.56 26.04
C ALA A 84 -12.16 23.94 25.47
N ASN A 85 -12.39 24.91 26.34
CA ASN A 85 -12.79 26.26 25.97
C ASN A 85 -11.56 27.06 25.48
N VAL A 86 -10.91 26.56 24.43
CA VAL A 86 -9.73 27.17 23.84
C VAL A 86 -10.19 28.40 23.07
N ILE A 87 -9.69 29.57 23.48
CA ILE A 87 -9.90 30.83 22.76
C ILE A 87 -8.61 31.09 21.97
N PRO A 88 -8.50 30.63 20.71
CA PRO A 88 -7.31 30.86 19.93
C PRO A 88 -7.22 32.35 19.61
N ALA A 89 -6.23 33.05 20.19
CA ALA A 89 -5.84 34.35 19.71
C ALA A 89 -5.11 34.15 18.38
N ARG A 90 -5.72 34.56 17.26
CA ARG A 90 -5.03 34.64 15.98
C ARG A 90 -4.28 35.98 15.94
N PRO A 91 -2.94 36.01 16.03
CA PRO A 91 -2.21 37.25 15.81
C PRO A 91 -2.41 37.69 14.35
N PHE A 92 -2.63 38.98 14.16
CA PHE A 92 -2.64 39.56 12.82
C PHE A 92 -1.21 39.67 12.33
N GLU A 93 -0.90 39.00 11.22
CA GLU A 93 0.33 39.23 10.46
C GLU A 93 -0.03 39.96 9.17
N PRO A 94 0.69 41.05 8.81
CA PRO A 94 0.37 41.90 7.66
C PRO A 94 0.49 41.22 6.29
N GLY A 95 0.78 39.92 6.24
CA GLY A 95 1.02 39.16 5.03
C GLY A 95 2.35 39.54 4.36
N ARG A 96 2.81 38.69 3.43
CA ARG A 96 3.96 39.01 2.58
C ARG A 96 3.46 39.76 1.35
N LYS A 97 4.14 40.86 0.97
CA LYS A 97 3.90 41.49 -0.33
C LYS A 97 4.26 40.49 -1.44
N VAL A 98 3.27 40.14 -2.27
CA VAL A 98 3.43 39.33 -3.48
C VAL A 98 2.97 40.19 -4.66
N ASP A 99 3.76 40.21 -5.72
CA ASP A 99 3.37 40.81 -7.00
C ASP A 99 2.58 39.73 -7.78
N LEU A 100 1.34 40.05 -8.15
CA LEU A 100 0.40 39.14 -8.85
C LEU A 100 0.36 39.44 -10.34
#